data_AF-A0A928MHU9-F1
#
_entry.id   AF-A0A928MHU9-F1
#
_cell.length_a   1.000
_cell.length_b   1.000
_cell.length_c   1.000
_cell.angle_alpha   90.00
_cell.angle_beta   90.00
_cell.angle_gamma   90.00
#
_symmetry.space_group_name_H-M   'P 1'
#
loop_
_entity.id
_entity.type
_entity.pdbx_description
1 polymer ?
#
loop_
_entity_poly.entity_id
_entity_poly.type
_entity_poly.pdbx_seq_one_letter_code
_entity_poly.pdbx_strand_id
1 'polypeptide(L)'
;MPDNISLYFLLAFSLLIAAAYAVKVGRYVFSPVTSVKATVVHKQTVETFSKYAGSGKRVKYAVTFLANGKNRSFYVSEFSYRGYRKGESGTLTYKGDRLIDFH
;
A
#
# COMPACT_ATOMS: atom_id res chain seq x y z
N MET A 1 10.88 -19.51 -41.24
CA MET A 1 11.77 -18.49 -40.62
C MET A 1 10.85 -17.41 -40.10
N PRO A 2 10.88 -17.03 -38.82
CA PRO A 2 10.05 -15.93 -38.35
C PRO A 2 10.45 -14.66 -39.10
N ASP A 3 9.48 -14.00 -39.73
CA ASP A 3 9.72 -12.76 -40.46
C ASP A 3 10.28 -11.71 -39.50
N ASN A 4 11.36 -11.04 -39.86
CA ASN A 4 12.06 -10.07 -39.00
C ASN A 4 11.10 -9.03 -38.38
N ILE A 5 10.02 -8.68 -39.10
CA ILE A 5 8.94 -7.80 -38.64
C ILE A 5 8.29 -8.33 -37.36
N SER A 6 7.98 -9.62 -37.29
CA SER A 6 7.37 -10.25 -36.11
C SER A 6 8.29 -10.21 -34.88
N LEU A 7 9.60 -10.34 -35.09
CA LEU A 7 10.61 -10.26 -34.04
C LEU A 7 10.71 -8.83 -33.46
N TYR A 8 10.71 -7.80 -34.33
CA TYR A 8 10.71 -6.41 -33.88
C TYR A 8 9.44 -6.05 -33.10
N PHE A 9 8.28 -6.56 -33.50
CA PHE A 9 7.02 -6.36 -32.78
C PHE A 9 7.05 -6.98 -31.37
N LEU A 10 7.56 -8.21 -31.22
CA LEU A 10 7.68 -8.87 -29.92
C LEU A 10 8.69 -8.14 -28.99
N LEU A 11 9.80 -7.66 -29.55
CA LEU A 11 10.78 -6.85 -28.81
C LEU A 11 10.18 -5.52 -28.33
N ALA A 12 9.46 -4.80 -29.20
CA ALA A 12 8.81 -3.54 -28.82
C ALA A 12 7.73 -3.75 -27.74
N PHE A 13 6.95 -4.83 -27.85
CA PHE A 13 5.90 -5.16 -26.89
C PHE A 13 6.47 -5.55 -25.51
N SER A 14 7.52 -6.36 -25.48
CA SER A 14 8.20 -6.72 -24.23
C SER A 14 8.86 -5.52 -23.55
N LEU A 15 9.46 -4.60 -24.31
CA LEU A 15 9.99 -3.33 -23.80
C LEU A 15 8.91 -2.44 -23.18
N LEU A 16 7.73 -2.35 -23.80
CA LEU A 16 6.59 -1.61 -23.24
C LEU A 16 6.13 -2.19 -21.91
N ILE A 17 6.01 -3.52 -21.82
CA ILE A 17 5.63 -4.20 -20.57
C ILE A 17 6.68 -3.95 -19.49
N ALA A 18 7.96 -4.11 -19.82
CA ALA A 18 9.07 -3.88 -18.91
C ALA A 18 9.09 -2.43 -18.40
N ALA A 19 8.88 -1.44 -19.28
CA ALA A 19 8.80 -0.03 -18.91
C ALA A 19 7.62 0.26 -17.98
N ALA A 20 6.43 -0.27 -18.27
CA ALA A 20 5.26 -0.11 -17.41
C ALA A 20 5.49 -0.71 -16.00
N TYR A 21 6.15 -1.86 -15.93
CA TYR A 21 6.49 -2.50 -14.66
C TYR A 21 7.58 -1.71 -13.91
N ALA A 22 8.60 -1.23 -14.61
CA ALA A 22 9.68 -0.41 -14.05
C ALA A 22 9.13 0.89 -13.45
N VAL A 23 8.18 1.56 -14.10
CA VAL A 23 7.53 2.76 -13.55
C VAL A 23 6.76 2.42 -12.27
N LYS A 24 6.02 1.30 -12.25
CA LYS A 24 5.27 0.85 -11.07
C LYS A 24 6.19 0.55 -9.89
N VAL A 25 7.27 -0.18 -10.14
CA VAL A 25 8.28 -0.52 -9.13
C VAL A 25 9.05 0.71 -8.66
N GLY A 26 9.45 1.58 -9.59
CA GLY A 26 10.13 2.84 -9.30
C GLY A 26 9.33 3.73 -8.36
N ARG A 27 8.02 3.88 -8.59
CA ARG A 27 7.14 4.61 -7.67
C ARG A 27 7.11 4.00 -6.27
N TYR A 28 7.23 2.69 -6.14
CA TYR A 28 7.24 2.00 -4.85
C TYR A 28 8.59 2.13 -4.12
N VAL A 29 9.70 1.97 -4.84
CA VAL A 29 11.06 2.01 -4.28
C VAL A 29 11.49 3.44 -3.93
N PHE A 30 11.23 4.39 -4.83
CA PHE A 30 11.61 5.80 -4.69
C PHE A 30 10.55 6.67 -4.01
N SER A 31 9.48 6.08 -3.46
CA SER A 31 8.52 6.85 -2.66
C SER A 31 9.24 7.50 -1.47
N PRO A 32 9.19 8.83 -1.30
CA PRO A 32 9.83 9.49 -0.17
C PRO A 32 9.09 9.13 1.13
N VAL A 33 9.84 9.12 2.24
CA VAL A 33 9.23 9.11 3.57
C VAL A 33 8.53 10.45 3.76
N THR A 34 7.23 10.40 4.06
CA THR A 34 6.39 11.58 4.23
C THR A 34 5.91 11.63 5.67
N SER A 35 6.10 12.77 6.33
CA SER A 35 5.61 13.05 7.69
C SER A 35 4.66 14.24 7.65
N VAL A 36 3.42 14.03 8.07
CA VAL A 36 2.35 15.04 7.98
C VAL A 36 1.44 14.96 9.19
N LYS A 37 0.83 16.09 9.57
CA LYS A 37 -0.23 16.08 10.57
C LYS A 37 -1.43 15.29 10.05
N ALA A 38 -1.95 14.39 10.88
CA ALA A 38 -3.09 13.58 10.54
C ALA A 38 -3.98 13.30 11.75
N THR A 39 -5.25 13.02 11.47
CA THR A 39 -6.25 12.66 12.50
C THR A 39 -6.81 11.29 12.22
N VAL A 40 -6.91 10.42 13.23
CA VAL A 40 -7.54 9.11 13.11
C VAL A 40 -9.04 9.27 12.92
N VAL A 41 -9.56 9.00 11.73
CA VAL A 41 -10.99 9.17 11.43
C VAL A 41 -11.79 7.87 11.52
N HIS A 42 -11.15 6.73 11.28
CA HIS A 42 -11.84 5.45 11.29
C HIS A 42 -10.92 4.28 11.67
N LYS A 43 -11.52 3.24 12.23
CA LYS A 43 -10.85 2.00 12.63
C LYS A 43 -11.76 0.85 12.25
N GLN A 44 -11.22 -0.13 11.53
CA GLN A 44 -11.97 -1.30 11.08
C GLN A 44 -11.15 -2.58 11.23
N THR A 45 -11.83 -3.68 11.47
CA THR A 45 -11.26 -5.02 11.54
C THR A 45 -11.73 -5.80 10.33
N VAL A 46 -10.81 -6.38 9.56
CA VAL A 46 -11.09 -7.09 8.32
C VAL A 46 -10.71 -8.55 8.50
N GLU A 47 -11.71 -9.42 8.58
CA GLU A 47 -11.50 -10.88 8.54
C GLU A 47 -11.21 -11.31 7.10
N THR A 48 -10.04 -11.89 6.87
CA THR A 48 -9.66 -12.47 5.58
C THR A 48 -9.64 -13.99 5.71
N PHE A 49 -10.46 -14.66 4.90
CA PHE A 49 -10.42 -16.10 4.73
C PHE A 49 -9.40 -16.45 3.64
N SER A 50 -8.34 -17.16 4.01
CA SER A 50 -7.38 -17.69 3.03
C SER A 50 -7.92 -18.98 2.43
N LYS A 51 -8.12 -19.03 1.11
CA LYS A 51 -8.46 -20.28 0.40
C LYS A 51 -7.27 -21.25 0.28
N TYR A 52 -6.03 -20.77 0.49
CA TYR A 52 -4.80 -21.52 0.18
C TYR A 52 -3.97 -21.92 1.41
N ALA A 53 -4.30 -21.41 2.59
CA ALA A 53 -3.64 -21.78 3.84
C ALA A 53 -4.73 -22.35 4.77
N GLY A 54 -4.74 -23.67 4.96
CA GLY A 54 -5.78 -24.41 5.65
C GLY A 54 -6.41 -23.67 6.83
N SER A 55 -7.73 -23.46 6.74
CA SER A 55 -8.68 -23.11 7.82
C SER A 55 -8.25 -22.03 8.85
N GLY A 56 -7.38 -21.09 8.51
CA GLY A 56 -6.98 -20.03 9.43
C GLY A 56 -7.72 -18.73 9.14
N LYS A 57 -8.68 -18.35 9.99
CA LYS A 57 -9.19 -16.96 9.99
C LYS A 57 -8.01 -16.02 10.26
N ARG A 58 -7.70 -15.12 9.33
CA ARG A 58 -6.70 -14.06 9.54
C ARG A 58 -7.41 -12.74 9.74
N VAL A 59 -7.20 -12.13 10.89
CA VAL A 59 -7.72 -10.80 11.22
C VAL A 59 -6.69 -9.75 10.81
N LYS A 60 -7.11 -8.77 10.02
CA LYS A 60 -6.32 -7.59 9.68
C LYS A 60 -6.93 -6.36 10.34
N TYR A 61 -6.10 -5.51 10.95
CA TYR A 61 -6.54 -4.27 11.57
C TYR A 61 -6.20 -3.11 10.64
N ALA A 62 -7.21 -2.34 10.22
CA ALA A 62 -7.02 -1.18 9.36
C ALA A 62 -7.44 0.11 10.07
N VAL A 63 -6.62 1.15 9.90
CA VAL A 63 -6.83 2.47 10.49
C VAL A 63 -6.78 3.51 9.39
N THR A 64 -7.79 4.38 9.34
CA THR A 64 -7.90 5.46 8.38
C THR A 64 -7.55 6.78 9.05
N PHE A 65 -6.60 7.49 8.45
CA PHE A 65 -6.13 8.80 8.86
C PHE A 65 -6.57 9.85 7.84
N LEU A 66 -7.02 11.00 8.31
CA LEU A 66 -7.20 12.19 7.49
C LEU A 66 -5.90 12.99 7.50
N ALA A 67 -5.17 13.01 6.38
CA ALA A 67 -3.90 13.71 6.23
C ALA A 67 -3.97 14.61 4.98
N ASN A 68 -3.66 15.90 5.12
CA ASN A 68 -3.74 16.89 4.03
C ASN A 68 -5.09 16.86 3.27
N GLY A 69 -6.20 16.72 4.00
CA GLY A 69 -7.55 16.65 3.42
C GLY A 69 -7.88 15.36 2.67
N LYS A 70 -7.01 14.34 2.73
CA LYS A 70 -7.22 13.03 2.08
C LYS A 70 -7.25 11.90 3.10
N ASN A 71 -8.15 10.96 2.90
CA ASN A 71 -8.19 9.74 3.70
C ASN A 71 -7.10 8.76 3.25
N ARG A 72 -6.33 8.26 4.20
CA ARG A 72 -5.26 7.28 4.01
C ARG A 72 -5.47 6.11 4.96
N SER A 73 -5.67 4.92 4.42
CA SER A 73 -5.90 3.71 5.21
C SER A 73 -4.67 2.83 5.21
N PHE A 74 -4.26 2.39 6.40
CA PHE A 74 -3.11 1.51 6.57
C PHE A 74 -3.51 0.28 7.38
N TYR A 75 -2.96 -0.87 6.99
CA TYR A 75 -3.01 -2.06 7.82
C TYR A 75 -1.92 -1.97 8.88
N VAL A 76 -2.29 -2.15 10.14
CA VAL A 76 -1.42 -2.01 11.31
C VAL A 76 -1.45 -3.28 12.15
N SER A 77 -0.52 -3.41 13.09
CA SER A 77 -0.54 -4.47 14.09
C SER A 77 -1.72 -4.27 15.05
N GLU A 78 -2.14 -5.35 15.72
CA GLU A 78 -3.17 -5.26 16.76
C GLU A 78 -2.78 -4.29 17.89
N PHE A 79 -1.50 -4.28 18.27
CA PHE A 79 -0.96 -3.40 19.31
C PHE A 79 -1.15 -1.92 18.94
N SER A 80 -0.71 -1.53 17.75
CA SER A 80 -0.89 -0.16 17.24
C SER A 80 -2.37 0.19 17.10
N TYR A 81 -3.18 -0.74 16.58
CA TYR A 81 -4.62 -0.54 16.47
C TYR A 81 -5.27 -0.25 17.83
N ARG A 82 -4.91 -0.98 18.88
CA ARG A 82 -5.46 -0.76 20.23
C ARG A 82 -4.97 0.56 20.83
N GLY A 83 -3.77 1.01 20.50
CA GLY A 83 -3.21 2.29 20.95
C GLY A 83 -3.93 3.51 20.38
N TYR A 84 -4.29 3.49 19.10
CA TYR A 84 -4.87 4.66 18.44
C TYR A 84 -6.33 4.92 18.84
N ARG A 85 -6.67 6.20 19.05
CA ARG A 85 -8.04 6.64 19.37
C ARG A 85 -8.65 7.40 18.21
N LYS A 86 -9.94 7.15 17.92
CA LYS A 86 -10.66 7.92 16.89
C LYS A 86 -10.76 9.39 17.34
N GLY A 87 -10.43 10.31 16.45
CA GLY A 87 -10.32 11.75 16.73
C GLY A 87 -8.94 12.19 17.22
N GLU A 88 -8.03 11.26 17.52
CA GLU A 88 -6.66 11.58 17.90
C GLU A 88 -5.92 12.21 16.72
N SER A 89 -5.23 13.32 16.99
CA SER A 89 -4.42 14.03 16.01
C SER A 89 -2.96 13.92 16.40
N GLY A 90 -2.12 13.59 15.42
CA GLY A 90 -0.69 13.37 15.62
C GLY A 90 0.08 13.55 14.32
N THR A 91 1.35 13.18 14.34
CA THR A 91 2.23 13.15 13.18
C THR A 91 2.20 11.75 12.58
N LEU A 92 1.68 11.62 11.38
CA LEU A 92 1.69 10.38 10.60
C LEU A 92 2.92 10.34 9.70
N THR A 93 3.77 9.33 9.88
CA THR A 93 4.93 9.04 9.03
C THR A 93 4.67 7.79 8.20
N TYR A 94 4.78 7.90 6.88
CA TYR A 94 4.53 6.80 5.95
C TYR A 94 5.43 6.83 4.71
N LYS A 95 5.60 5.68 4.05
CA LYS A 95 6.32 5.53 2.77
C LYS A 95 5.46 4.73 1.81
N GLY A 96 4.93 5.39 0.77
CA GLY A 96 3.97 4.77 -0.15
C GLY A 96 2.72 4.32 0.60
N ASP A 97 2.41 3.02 0.54
CA ASP A 97 1.25 2.40 1.21
C ASP A 97 1.59 1.80 2.58
N ARG A 98 2.81 2.02 3.08
CA ARG A 98 3.29 1.49 4.36
C ARG A 98 3.31 2.59 5.42
N LEU A 99 2.59 2.37 6.51
CA LEU A 99 2.72 3.16 7.74
C LEU A 99 4.06 2.84 8.40
N ILE A 100 4.79 3.89 8.78
CA ILE A 100 6.06 3.79 9.52
C ILE A 100 5.79 4.06 10.99
N ASP A 101 5.14 5.18 11.31
CA ASP A 101 4.88 5.60 12.68
C ASP A 101 3.68 6.58 12.79
N PHE A 102 3.09 6.66 13.98
CA PHE A 102 2.09 7.67 14.37
C PHE A 102 2.16 7.97 15.86
N HIS A 103 2.37 9.24 16.21
CA HIS A 103 2.49 9.76 17.58
C HIS A 103 1.96 11.19 17.71
#